data_AF-A0AAQ4DY61-F1
#
_entry.id   AF-A0AAQ4DY61-F1
#
_cell.length_a   1.000
_cell.length_b   1.000
_cell.length_c   1.000
_cell.angle_alpha   90.00
_cell.angle_beta   90.00
_cell.angle_gamma   90.00
#
_symmetry.space_group_name_H-M   'P 1'
#
loop_
_entity.id
_entity.type
_entity.pdbx_description
1 polymer ?
#
loop_
_entity_poly.entity_id
_entity_poly.type
_entity_poly.pdbx_seq_one_letter_code
_entity_poly.pdbx_strand_id
1 'polypeptide(L)'
;MLTVRLGDHDLNSTNDQTAPVDVQVSDLVRHPDYAQNTYTNDIALLVLSEPVTWSRFVQPVCLPFGPLATETLEGSNAFIVGWGATKFGECKVQGPFCQAWLLGRRRKEDEM
;
A
#
# COMPACT_ATOMS: atom_id res chain seq x y z
N MET A 1 -11.11 -8.70 11.48
CA MET A 1 -9.80 -9.25 11.06
C MET A 1 -9.30 -8.40 9.92
N LEU A 2 -8.00 -8.09 9.86
CA LEU A 2 -7.44 -7.26 8.80
C LEU A 2 -7.12 -8.14 7.58
N THR A 3 -7.51 -7.71 6.39
CA THR A 3 -7.34 -8.45 5.13
C THR A 3 -6.70 -7.54 4.09
N VAL A 4 -5.73 -8.04 3.34
CA VAL A 4 -5.11 -7.34 2.21
C VAL A 4 -5.58 -7.98 0.93
N ARG A 5 -6.05 -7.16 -0.02
CA ARG A 5 -6.37 -7.58 -1.38
C ARG A 5 -5.19 -7.31 -2.31
N LEU A 6 -4.79 -8.30 -3.08
CA LEU A 6 -3.67 -8.24 -4.01
C LEU A 6 -4.13 -8.49 -5.45
N GLY A 7 -3.53 -7.75 -6.39
CA GLY A 7 -3.73 -7.94 -7.82
C GLY A 7 -5.03 -7.37 -8.39
N ASP A 8 -5.78 -6.56 -7.63
CA ASP A 8 -7.02 -5.93 -8.10
C ASP A 8 -6.73 -4.78 -9.09
N HIS A 9 -7.64 -4.53 -10.02
CA HIS A 9 -7.60 -3.41 -10.96
C HIS A 9 -8.88 -2.58 -10.89
N ASP A 10 -10.05 -3.21 -10.94
CA ASP A 10 -11.35 -2.55 -10.79
C ASP A 10 -12.05 -2.95 -9.49
N LEU A 11 -11.97 -2.06 -8.48
CA LEU A 11 -12.59 -2.30 -7.17
C LEU A 11 -14.12 -2.47 -7.20
N ASN A 12 -14.78 -2.13 -8.32
CA ASN A 12 -16.23 -2.24 -8.48
C ASN A 12 -16.64 -3.52 -9.25
N SER A 13 -15.70 -4.31 -9.73
CA SER A 13 -15.97 -5.48 -10.58
C SER A 13 -15.14 -6.68 -10.16
N THR A 14 -15.75 -7.86 -10.14
CA THR A 14 -15.05 -9.13 -9.95
C THR A 14 -14.78 -9.86 -11.28
N ASN A 15 -15.19 -9.27 -12.39
CA ASN A 15 -15.14 -9.85 -13.75
C ASN A 15 -14.04 -9.22 -14.64
N ASP A 16 -13.03 -8.59 -14.05
CA ASP A 16 -11.96 -7.88 -14.78
C ASP A 16 -10.78 -8.81 -15.17
N GLN A 17 -10.93 -10.13 -15.01
CA GLN A 17 -9.92 -11.15 -15.28
C GLN A 17 -8.62 -10.99 -14.47
N THR A 18 -8.65 -10.22 -13.38
CA THR A 18 -7.47 -10.02 -12.52
C THR A 18 -7.31 -11.09 -11.45
N ALA A 19 -8.38 -11.83 -11.16
CA ALA A 19 -8.43 -12.87 -10.13
C ALA A 19 -7.76 -12.41 -8.82
N PRO A 20 -8.29 -11.34 -8.19
CA PRO A 20 -7.70 -10.76 -6.99
C PRO A 20 -7.70 -11.77 -5.85
N VAL A 21 -6.68 -11.67 -4.99
CA VAL A 21 -6.49 -12.57 -3.86
C VAL A 21 -6.62 -11.80 -2.56
N ASP A 22 -7.51 -12.26 -1.68
CA ASP A 22 -7.70 -11.72 -0.35
C ASP A 22 -6.95 -12.57 0.67
N VAL A 23 -6.00 -11.96 1.39
CA VAL A 23 -5.17 -12.67 2.38
C VAL A 23 -5.28 -12.00 3.74
N GLN A 24 -5.44 -12.81 4.78
CA GLN A 24 -5.52 -12.31 6.15
C GLN A 24 -4.15 -11.88 6.66
N VAL A 25 -4.12 -10.82 7.47
CA VAL A 25 -2.92 -10.36 8.15
C VAL A 25 -2.80 -11.09 9.49
N SER A 26 -1.68 -11.79 9.71
CA SER A 26 -1.39 -12.47 10.97
C SER A 26 -0.75 -11.55 11.99
N ASP A 27 0.03 -10.56 11.55
CA ASP A 27 0.73 -9.64 12.45
C ASP A 27 0.94 -8.25 11.81
N LEU A 28 1.04 -7.24 12.66
CA LEU A 28 1.29 -5.85 12.30
C LEU A 28 2.49 -5.34 13.10
N VAL A 29 3.62 -5.20 12.41
CA VAL A 29 4.88 -4.72 12.99
C VAL A 29 5.03 -3.23 12.70
N ARG A 30 4.74 -2.38 13.68
CA ARG A 30 4.97 -0.94 13.56
C ARG A 30 6.43 -0.62 13.77
N HIS A 31 6.91 0.46 13.13
CA HIS A 31 8.22 1.00 13.47
C HIS A 31 8.29 1.31 14.97
N PRO A 32 9.34 0.86 15.70
CA PRO A 32 9.42 1.01 17.16
C PRO A 32 9.40 2.49 17.59
N ASP A 33 10.03 3.35 16.78
CA ASP A 33 10.12 4.79 17.04
C ASP A 33 9.04 5.61 16.31
N TYR A 34 7.89 5.01 15.96
CA TYR A 34 6.79 5.77 15.37
C TYR A 34 6.23 6.79 16.37
N ALA A 35 6.22 8.06 15.97
CA ALA A 35 5.71 9.16 16.79
C ALA A 35 4.41 9.73 16.20
N GLN A 36 3.28 9.45 16.83
CA GLN A 36 1.96 9.84 16.33
C GLN A 36 1.76 11.36 16.21
N ASN A 37 2.38 12.15 17.09
CA ASN A 37 2.22 13.61 17.10
C ASN A 37 2.92 14.29 15.90
N THR A 38 4.07 13.76 15.48
CA THR A 38 4.89 14.33 14.40
C THR A 38 4.80 13.52 13.11
N TYR A 39 4.19 12.34 13.15
CA TYR A 39 4.23 11.33 12.09
C TYR A 39 5.67 10.96 11.68
N THR A 40 6.61 11.04 12.61
CA THR A 40 7.98 10.56 12.38
C THR A 40 8.00 9.04 12.34
N ASN A 41 8.75 8.46 11.41
CA ASN A 41 8.84 7.02 11.17
C ASN A 41 7.49 6.35 10.87
N ASP A 42 6.68 7.00 10.02
CA ASP A 42 5.35 6.54 9.57
C ASP A 42 5.47 5.35 8.59
N ILE A 43 5.89 4.19 9.12
CA ILE A 43 6.07 2.93 8.39
C ILE A 43 5.70 1.73 9.27
N ALA A 44 5.10 0.71 8.65
CA ALA A 44 4.77 -0.56 9.29
C ALA A 44 4.84 -1.71 8.28
N LEU A 45 5.06 -2.92 8.78
CA LEU A 45 5.00 -4.16 8.02
C LEU A 45 3.72 -4.92 8.38
N LEU A 46 3.04 -5.43 7.36
CA LEU A 46 1.92 -6.37 7.52
C LEU A 46 2.44 -7.77 7.18
N VAL A 47 2.40 -8.66 8.17
CA VAL A 47 2.78 -10.06 7.97
C VAL A 47 1.53 -10.81 7.52
N LEU A 48 1.58 -11.39 6.33
CA LEU A 48 0.47 -12.19 5.81
C LEU A 48 0.43 -13.55 6.52
N SER A 49 -0.79 -14.01 6.80
CA SER A 49 -1.04 -15.31 7.44
C SER A 49 -0.62 -16.50 6.59
N GLU A 50 -0.55 -16.33 5.27
CA GLU A 50 -0.09 -17.34 4.33
C GLU A 50 0.72 -16.70 3.19
N PRO A 51 1.67 -17.43 2.59
CA PRO A 51 2.40 -16.96 1.42
C PRO A 51 1.47 -16.74 0.22
N VAL A 52 1.74 -15.69 -0.55
CA VAL A 52 1.00 -15.38 -1.77
C VAL A 52 1.76 -15.90 -2.98
N THR A 53 1.06 -16.56 -3.89
CA THR A 53 1.63 -17.04 -5.15
C THR A 53 1.80 -15.88 -6.12
N TRP A 54 2.99 -15.74 -6.71
CA TRP A 54 3.26 -14.71 -7.71
C TRP A 54 2.47 -15.00 -9.00
N SER A 55 1.99 -13.93 -9.63
CA SER A 55 1.23 -14.01 -10.87
C SER A 55 1.55 -12.82 -11.78
N ARG A 56 0.89 -12.73 -12.94
CA ARG A 56 1.00 -11.55 -13.80
C ARG A 56 0.49 -10.25 -13.14
N PHE A 57 -0.31 -10.37 -12.08
CA PHE A 57 -0.93 -9.23 -11.38
C PHE A 57 -0.41 -9.05 -9.95
N VAL A 58 0.26 -10.06 -9.40
CA VAL A 58 0.81 -10.01 -8.04
C VAL A 58 2.31 -10.22 -8.13
N GLN A 59 3.05 -9.13 -7.98
CA GLN A 59 4.51 -9.11 -7.97
C GLN A 59 5.02 -8.15 -6.88
N PRO A 60 6.16 -8.45 -6.24
CA PRO A 60 6.75 -7.56 -5.25
C PRO A 60 7.36 -6.32 -5.91
N VAL A 61 7.39 -5.21 -5.15
CA VAL A 61 8.18 -4.03 -5.51
C VAL A 61 9.61 -4.17 -4.95
N CYS A 62 10.60 -3.64 -5.67
CA CYS A 62 11.97 -3.58 -5.18
C CYS A 62 12.09 -2.52 -4.07
N LEU A 63 12.81 -2.86 -3.01
CA LEU A 63 13.28 -1.89 -2.04
C LEU A 63 14.60 -1.26 -2.55
N PRO A 64 14.91 0.00 -2.20
CA PRO A 64 16.20 0.58 -2.52
C PRO A 64 17.31 -0.20 -1.77
N PHE A 65 18.27 -0.73 -2.52
CA PHE A 65 19.43 -1.45 -1.98
C PHE A 65 20.73 -0.98 -2.65
N GLY A 66 21.87 -1.18 -1.98
CA GLY A 66 23.17 -0.78 -2.52
C GLY A 66 23.28 0.75 -2.66
N PRO A 67 23.86 1.28 -3.75
CA PRO A 67 24.01 2.73 -3.96
C PRO A 67 22.69 3.51 -3.86
N LEU A 68 21.59 2.92 -4.35
CA LEU A 68 20.24 3.49 -4.31
C LEU A 68 19.71 3.68 -2.88
N ALA A 69 20.27 3.00 -1.87
CA ALA A 69 19.87 3.20 -0.48
C ALA A 69 20.35 4.55 0.09
N THR A 70 21.35 5.16 -0.53
CA THR A 70 21.99 6.40 -0.07
C THR A 70 21.90 7.55 -1.08
N GLU A 71 21.50 7.26 -2.31
CA GLU A 71 21.33 8.27 -3.35
C GLU A 71 20.08 9.12 -3.11
N THR A 72 20.18 10.40 -3.46
CA THR A 72 19.01 11.30 -3.47
C THR A 72 18.25 11.13 -4.78
N LEU A 73 16.93 11.06 -4.69
CA LEU A 73 16.02 11.01 -5.83
C LEU A 73 15.46 12.39 -6.20
N GLU A 74 16.06 13.46 -5.67
CA GLU A 74 15.66 14.83 -6.00
C GLU A 74 15.73 15.10 -7.51
N GLY A 75 14.71 15.77 -8.04
CA GLY A 75 14.58 16.05 -9.48
C GLY A 75 14.21 14.85 -10.35
N SER A 76 14.09 13.65 -9.77
CA SER A 76 13.64 12.45 -10.50
C SER A 76 12.12 12.39 -10.60
N ASN A 77 11.62 11.85 -11.71
CA ASN A 77 10.19 11.57 -11.88
C ASN A 77 9.79 10.32 -11.11
N ALA A 78 8.62 10.35 -10.48
CA ALA A 78 8.03 9.22 -9.76
C ALA A 78 6.61 8.92 -10.24
N PHE A 79 6.19 7.67 -10.11
CA PHE A 79 4.81 7.25 -10.37
C PHE A 79 4.05 7.17 -9.05
N ILE A 80 2.87 7.76 -9.01
CA ILE A 80 1.92 7.62 -7.90
C ILE A 80 0.74 6.80 -8.41
N VAL A 81 0.47 5.67 -7.76
CA VAL A 81 -0.57 4.71 -8.19
C VAL A 81 -1.52 4.41 -7.04
N GLY A 82 -2.81 4.21 -7.36
CA GLY A 82 -3.84 3.82 -6.40
C GLY A 82 -5.24 4.32 -6.78
N TRP A 83 -6.25 3.90 -6.02
CA TRP A 83 -7.68 4.19 -6.27
C TRP A 83 -8.21 5.45 -5.59
N GLY A 84 -7.33 6.33 -5.13
CA GLY A 84 -7.73 7.66 -4.65
C GLY A 84 -8.60 7.68 -3.38
N ALA A 85 -8.39 6.75 -2.44
CA ALA A 85 -8.87 6.92 -1.08
C ALA A 85 -8.14 8.11 -0.44
N THR A 86 -8.85 9.12 0.03
CA THR A 86 -8.25 10.39 0.51
C THR A 86 -8.50 10.66 1.99
N LYS A 87 -9.47 9.97 2.59
CA LYS A 87 -9.80 10.12 4.01
C LYS A 87 -9.48 8.84 4.79
N PHE A 88 -9.12 9.02 6.06
CA PHE A 88 -8.92 7.90 6.98
C PHE A 88 -10.24 7.13 7.14
N GLY A 89 -10.20 5.81 6.93
CA GLY A 89 -11.38 4.94 6.97
C GLY A 89 -12.24 4.98 5.70
N GLU A 90 -11.87 5.72 4.66
CA GLU A 90 -12.55 5.68 3.37
C GLU A 90 -12.20 4.39 2.63
N CYS A 91 -13.19 3.50 2.51
CA CYS A 91 -13.07 2.29 1.70
C CYS A 91 -13.60 2.55 0.30
N LYS A 92 -12.77 2.29 -0.72
CA LYS A 92 -13.18 2.34 -2.12
C LYS A 92 -13.57 0.96 -2.68
N VAL A 93 -13.44 -0.10 -1.87
CA VAL A 93 -13.82 -1.47 -2.24
C VAL A 93 -15.27 -1.72 -1.81
N GLN A 94 -16.10 -2.22 -2.72
CA GLN A 94 -17.49 -2.57 -2.41
C GLN A 94 -17.55 -4.00 -1.85
N GLY A 95 -17.43 -4.13 -0.52
CA GLY A 95 -17.42 -5.42 0.19
C GLY A 95 -17.10 -5.27 1.68
N PRO A 96 -17.09 -6.35 2.48
CA PRO A 96 -16.83 -6.30 3.94
C PRO A 96 -15.36 -6.01 4.29
N PHE A 97 -14.52 -5.71 3.30
CA PHE A 97 -13.07 -5.59 3.44
C PHE A 97 -12.69 -4.11 3.52
N CYS A 98 -12.23 -3.68 4.69
CA CYS A 98 -11.56 -2.39 4.88
C CYS A 98 -10.12 -2.65 5.34
N GLN A 99 -9.17 -1.85 4.80
CA GLN A 99 -7.75 -1.62 5.17
C GLN A 99 -6.70 -2.41 4.34
N ALA A 100 -5.47 -1.96 4.04
CA ALA A 100 -4.57 -0.91 4.57
C ALA A 100 -3.65 -0.28 3.49
N TRP A 101 -2.90 0.76 3.86
CA TRP A 101 -2.04 1.61 3.00
C TRP A 101 -0.67 0.98 2.67
N LEU A 102 -0.23 1.05 1.40
CA LEU A 102 1.18 1.02 0.99
C LEU A 102 1.58 2.46 0.60
N LEU A 103 2.73 2.92 1.10
CA LEU A 103 3.19 4.33 1.19
C LEU A 103 2.85 5.25 0.01
N GLY A 104 2.38 6.47 0.34
CA GLY A 104 2.39 7.64 -0.55
C GLY A 104 1.51 8.80 -0.03
N ARG A 105 2.09 9.82 0.63
CA ARG A 105 1.38 11.08 0.92
C ARG A 105 1.51 12.05 -0.27
N ARG A 106 0.38 12.60 -0.69
CA ARG A 106 0.28 13.78 -1.58
C ARG A 106 0.70 15.03 -0.79
N ARG A 107 1.63 15.85 -1.31
CA ARG A 107 1.78 17.25 -0.84
C ARG A 107 0.54 18.03 -1.29
N LYS A 108 -0.02 18.82 -0.38
CA LYS A 108 -1.15 19.72 -0.62
C LYS A 108 -0.57 21.10 -0.96
N GLU A 109 -0.12 21.26 -2.20
CA GLU A 109 0.17 22.57 -2.79
C GLU A 109 -0.55 22.54 -4.14
N ASP A 110 -1.72 23.17 -4.19
CA ASP A 110 -2.45 23.69 -5.36
C ASP A 110 -3.92 23.95 -4.96
N GLU A 111 -4.09 24.96 -4.10
CA GLU A 111 -5.27 25.84 -4.11
C GLU A 111 -4.73 27.27 -4.21
N MET A 112 -4.47 27.72 -5.44
CA MET A 112 -4.74 29.08 -5.91
C MET A 112 -4.65 29.15 -7.43
#